data_AF-A0A834SKM3-F1
#
_entry.id   AF-A0A834SKM3-F1
#
_cell.length_a   1.000
_cell.length_b   1.000
_cell.length_c   1.000
_cell.angle_alpha   90.00
_cell.angle_beta   90.00
_cell.angle_gamma   90.00
#
_symmetry.space_group_name_H-M   'P 1'
#
loop_
_entity.id
_entity.type
_entity.pdbx_description
1 polymer ?
#
loop_
_entity_poly.entity_id
_entity_poly.type
_entity_poly.pdbx_seq_one_letter_code
_entity_poly.pdbx_strand_id
1 'polypeptide(L)'
;MHLIQIGLTLSDDEGNLPDLGTGNLYIWEFNFRDFDVARDAHAHDSVELLRRQGIDFEKNRELGIDSVQFAELMMSSGLVCNVDVSWVTFHSAYDFGYLVKRVFDVKHLMRFCSNLHGGLDRVCKSLNVERITGKSHQAGSDSLLTLHAFQKIREVYFGKEDELIKYADVLYGLEVF
;
A
#
# COMPACT_ATOMS: atom_id res chain seq x y z
N MET A 1 -17.50 -3.90 6.87
CA MET A 1 -16.27 -3.10 7.03
C MET A 1 -16.26 -2.09 5.90
N HIS A 2 -16.17 -0.80 6.22
CA HIS A 2 -16.14 0.26 5.21
C HIS A 2 -14.70 0.76 5.04
N LEU A 3 -14.28 0.89 3.78
CA LEU A 3 -13.00 1.50 3.44
C LEU A 3 -13.03 2.98 3.79
N ILE A 4 -11.91 3.49 4.33
CA ILE A 4 -11.73 4.91 4.66
C ILE A 4 -10.78 5.55 3.66
N GLN A 5 -9.65 4.89 3.37
CA GLN A 5 -8.67 5.35 2.40
C GLN A 5 -8.00 4.18 1.65
N ILE A 6 -7.53 4.47 0.44
CA ILE A 6 -6.59 3.65 -0.33
C ILE A 6 -5.45 4.54 -0.83
N GLY A 7 -4.22 4.09 -0.68
CA GLY A 7 -3.03 4.72 -1.24
C GLY A 7 -2.50 3.91 -2.41
N LEU A 8 -2.28 4.56 -3.55
CA LEU A 8 -1.64 3.95 -4.71
C LEU A 8 -0.39 4.73 -5.07
N THR A 9 0.74 4.02 -5.12
CA THR A 9 2.00 4.52 -5.65
C THR A 9 2.34 3.71 -6.88
N LEU A 10 2.52 4.39 -8.01
CA LEU A 10 2.99 3.77 -9.25
C LEU A 10 4.48 4.07 -9.41
N SER A 11 5.23 3.09 -9.91
CA SER A 11 6.61 3.30 -10.34
C SER A 11 6.96 2.39 -11.50
N ASP A 12 8.03 2.73 -12.21
CA ASP A 12 8.72 1.77 -13.06
C ASP A 12 9.55 0.77 -12.22
N ASP A 13 10.27 -0.12 -12.91
CA ASP A 13 11.08 -1.17 -12.29
C ASP A 13 12.29 -0.62 -11.53
N GLU A 14 12.78 0.57 -11.89
CA GLU A 14 13.87 1.25 -11.20
C GLU A 14 13.38 2.02 -9.97
N GLY A 15 12.08 2.27 -9.88
CA GLY A 15 11.44 2.95 -8.78
C GLY A 15 11.11 4.41 -9.01
N ASN A 16 11.21 4.88 -10.26
CA ASN A 16 10.88 6.24 -10.61
C ASN A 16 9.37 6.44 -10.57
N LEU A 17 8.92 7.50 -9.90
CA LEU A 17 7.51 7.88 -9.82
C LEU A 17 7.05 8.57 -11.11
N PRO A 18 5.77 8.48 -11.48
CA PRO A 18 5.24 9.16 -12.65
C PRO A 18 5.31 10.68 -12.46
N ASP A 19 5.77 11.37 -13.49
CA ASP A 19 5.81 12.83 -13.55
C ASP A 19 4.60 13.45 -14.26
N LEU A 20 3.85 12.62 -15.01
CA LEU A 20 2.70 12.98 -15.84
C LEU A 20 2.97 14.16 -16.80
N GLY A 21 4.22 14.30 -17.25
CA GLY A 21 4.65 15.45 -18.07
C GLY A 21 4.70 16.77 -17.30
N THR A 22 4.73 16.70 -15.97
CA THR A 22 4.86 17.84 -15.07
C THR A 22 6.23 17.84 -14.39
N GLY A 23 6.62 18.95 -13.75
CA GLY A 23 7.82 18.99 -12.91
C GLY A 23 7.67 18.36 -11.52
N ASN A 24 6.55 17.66 -11.26
CA ASN A 24 6.24 17.04 -9.97
C ASN A 24 6.14 15.52 -10.11
N LEU A 25 6.29 14.80 -8.99
CA LEU A 25 6.10 13.35 -8.90
C LEU A 25 4.78 13.05 -8.18
N TYR A 26 4.09 12.01 -8.63
CA TYR A 26 2.73 11.72 -8.14
C TYR A 26 2.60 10.39 -7.40
N ILE A 27 1.85 10.48 -6.30
CA ILE A 27 1.25 9.37 -5.57
C ILE A 27 -0.22 9.73 -5.35
N TRP A 28 -1.08 8.72 -5.21
CA TRP A 28 -2.52 8.92 -5.07
C TRP A 28 -3.01 8.45 -3.73
N GLU A 29 -3.89 9.25 -3.11
CA GLU A 29 -4.64 8.88 -1.92
C GLU A 29 -6.13 9.10 -2.19
N PHE A 30 -6.87 8.00 -2.21
CA PHE A 30 -8.31 7.97 -2.43
C PHE A 30 -9.00 7.94 -1.06
N ASN A 31 -9.96 8.84 -0.86
CA ASN A 31 -10.72 8.96 0.37
C ASN A 31 -12.17 8.56 0.10
N PHE A 32 -12.73 7.65 0.91
CA PHE A 32 -14.05 7.05 0.66
C PHE A 32 -15.12 7.66 1.56
N ARG A 33 -16.33 7.80 1.01
CA ARG A 33 -17.49 8.34 1.74
C ARG A 33 -18.31 7.28 2.47
N ASP A 34 -18.03 6.00 2.22
CA ASP A 34 -18.83 4.88 2.69
C ASP A 34 -18.87 4.76 4.21
N PHE A 35 -17.79 5.16 4.89
CA PHE A 35 -17.66 5.11 6.34
C PHE A 35 -18.19 6.40 6.99
N ASP A 36 -19.16 6.24 7.91
CA ASP A 36 -19.69 7.31 8.74
C ASP A 36 -19.48 6.98 10.23
N VAL A 37 -18.71 7.82 10.91
CA VAL A 37 -18.38 7.67 12.35
C VAL A 37 -19.63 7.62 13.23
N ALA A 38 -20.71 8.31 12.87
CA ALA A 38 -21.93 8.34 13.66
C ALA A 38 -22.80 7.09 13.48
N ARG A 39 -22.65 6.37 12.36
CA ARG A 39 -23.51 5.25 11.98
C ARG A 39 -22.81 3.89 12.12
N ASP A 40 -21.54 3.83 11.75
CA ASP A 40 -20.85 2.56 11.51
C ASP A 40 -20.07 2.12 12.74
N ALA A 41 -20.07 0.82 13.01
CA ALA A 41 -19.33 0.24 14.12
C ALA A 41 -17.82 0.43 13.94
N HIS A 42 -17.14 0.95 14.96
CA HIS A 42 -15.72 1.24 14.92
C HIS A 42 -15.08 1.18 16.31
N ALA A 43 -13.76 1.01 16.36
CA ALA A 43 -12.99 1.21 17.58
C ALA A 43 -12.69 2.69 17.78
N HIS A 44 -13.06 3.24 18.94
CA HIS A 44 -12.88 4.65 19.26
C HIS A 44 -11.41 5.10 19.10
N ASP A 45 -10.48 4.32 19.65
CA ASP A 45 -9.05 4.61 19.58
C ASP A 45 -8.52 4.66 18.14
N SER A 46 -9.07 3.83 17.24
CA SER A 46 -8.69 3.82 15.83
C SER A 46 -9.16 5.08 15.09
N VAL A 47 -10.40 5.53 15.33
CA VAL A 47 -10.92 6.77 14.72
C VAL A 47 -10.16 7.99 15.24
N GLU A 48 -9.89 8.04 16.54
CA GLU A 48 -9.11 9.14 17.14
C GLU A 48 -7.66 9.17 16.62
N LEU A 49 -7.05 8.01 16.44
CA LEU A 49 -5.73 7.92 15.81
C LEU A 49 -5.77 8.50 14.38
N LEU A 50 -6.74 8.08 13.56
CA LEU A 50 -6.87 8.57 12.18
C LEU A 50 -7.14 10.08 12.11
N ARG A 51 -7.98 10.62 13.01
CA ARG A 51 -8.19 12.07 13.14
C ARG A 51 -6.89 12.81 13.43
N ARG A 52 -6.08 12.31 14.38
CA ARG A 52 -4.76 12.90 14.70
C ARG A 52 -3.80 12.85 13.53
N GLN A 53 -3.94 11.85 12.66
CA GLN A 53 -3.16 11.73 11.42
C GLN A 53 -3.73 12.57 10.27
N GLY A 54 -4.81 13.32 10.50
CA GLY A 54 -5.34 14.31 9.57
C GLY A 54 -6.48 13.81 8.70
N ILE A 55 -7.09 12.67 9.02
CA ILE A 55 -8.30 12.21 8.34
C ILE A 55 -9.49 13.06 8.77
N ASP A 56 -10.10 13.70 7.79
CA ASP A 56 -11.33 14.47 7.95
C ASP A 56 -12.53 13.61 7.53
N PHE A 57 -13.16 12.97 8.51
CA PHE A 57 -14.29 12.09 8.30
C PHE A 57 -15.54 12.81 7.79
N GLU A 58 -15.72 14.09 8.12
CA GLU A 58 -16.85 14.87 7.63
C GLU A 58 -16.65 15.20 6.15
N LYS A 59 -15.45 15.66 5.79
CA LYS A 59 -15.08 15.86 4.39
C LYS A 59 -15.17 14.58 3.57
N ASN A 60 -14.75 13.44 4.13
CA ASN A 60 -14.87 12.15 3.46
C ASN A 60 -16.34 11.79 3.22
N ARG A 61 -17.23 12.01 4.19
CA ARG A 61 -18.66 11.75 4.00
C ARG A 61 -19.29 12.64 2.91
N GLU A 62 -18.89 13.91 2.85
CA GLU A 62 -19.47 14.88 1.90
C GLU A 62 -18.90 14.77 0.48
N LEU A 63 -17.58 14.58 0.36
CA LEU A 63 -16.82 14.70 -0.89
C LEU A 63 -16.06 13.43 -1.27
N GLY A 64 -16.09 12.40 -0.43
CA GLY A 64 -15.39 11.15 -0.66
C GLY A 64 -15.97 10.35 -1.83
N ILE A 65 -15.15 9.43 -2.31
CA ILE A 65 -15.42 8.57 -3.44
C ILE A 65 -16.35 7.44 -2.99
N ASP A 66 -17.29 7.06 -3.86
CA ASP A 66 -18.10 5.86 -3.69
C ASP A 66 -17.25 4.61 -3.99
N SER A 67 -17.19 3.69 -3.03
CA SER A 67 -16.33 2.50 -3.14
C SER A 67 -16.69 1.59 -4.32
N VAL A 68 -17.97 1.51 -4.70
CA VAL A 68 -18.42 0.67 -5.82
C VAL A 68 -17.97 1.29 -7.15
N GLN A 69 -18.15 2.60 -7.31
CA GLN A 69 -17.67 3.31 -8.50
C GLN A 69 -16.14 3.22 -8.64
N PHE A 70 -15.41 3.35 -7.53
CA PHE A 70 -13.97 3.18 -7.53
C PHE A 70 -13.57 1.76 -8.00
N ALA A 71 -14.25 0.73 -7.50
CA ALA A 71 -13.97 -0.65 -7.88
C ALA A 71 -14.20 -0.89 -9.38
N GLU A 72 -15.27 -0.36 -9.96
CA GLU A 72 -15.55 -0.43 -11.40
C GLU A 72 -14.43 0.23 -12.23
N LEU A 73 -14.00 1.42 -11.83
CA LEU A 73 -12.89 2.12 -12.50
C LEU A 73 -11.58 1.34 -12.37
N MET A 74 -11.28 0.81 -11.19
CA MET A 74 -10.10 -0.03 -10.96
C MET A 74 -10.09 -1.27 -11.87
N MET A 75 -11.23 -1.94 -12.05
CA MET A 75 -11.33 -3.08 -12.97
C MET A 75 -11.06 -2.71 -14.42
N SER A 76 -11.44 -1.50 -14.84
CA SER A 76 -11.22 -1.02 -16.22
C SER A 76 -9.86 -0.33 -16.43
N SER A 77 -9.12 -0.04 -15.36
CA SER A 77 -7.90 0.78 -15.40
C SER A 77 -6.68 0.11 -16.03
N GLY A 78 -6.67 -1.22 -16.14
CA GLY A 78 -5.49 -2.01 -16.51
C GLY A 78 -4.49 -2.26 -15.37
N LEU A 79 -4.75 -1.77 -14.15
CA LEU A 79 -3.93 -2.06 -12.96
C LEU A 79 -4.23 -3.43 -12.35
N VAL A 80 -5.43 -3.96 -12.59
CA VAL A 80 -5.91 -5.23 -12.05
C VAL A 80 -6.09 -6.24 -13.18
N CYS A 81 -5.95 -7.53 -12.89
CA CYS A 81 -5.99 -8.62 -13.89
C CYS A 81 -4.96 -8.51 -15.04
N ASN A 82 -3.92 -7.68 -14.87
CA ASN A 82 -2.88 -7.44 -15.86
C ASN A 82 -1.57 -8.17 -15.47
N VAL A 83 -0.98 -8.90 -16.40
CA VAL A 83 0.28 -9.65 -16.19
C VAL A 83 1.52 -8.77 -16.18
N ASP A 84 1.42 -7.60 -16.81
CA ASP A 84 2.52 -6.64 -16.93
C ASP A 84 2.62 -5.73 -15.69
N VAL A 85 1.70 -5.89 -14.73
CA VAL A 85 1.66 -5.11 -13.49
C VAL A 85 2.02 -6.00 -12.30
N SER A 86 2.99 -5.54 -11.51
CA SER A 86 3.37 -6.15 -10.24
C SER A 86 2.84 -5.30 -9.09
N TRP A 87 2.26 -5.93 -8.07
CA TRP A 87 1.78 -5.23 -6.88
C TRP A 87 2.72 -5.45 -5.71
N VAL A 88 2.97 -4.39 -4.95
CA VAL A 88 3.73 -4.44 -3.71
C VAL A 88 2.81 -4.05 -2.56
N THR A 89 2.80 -4.87 -1.50
CA THR A 89 1.95 -4.67 -0.33
C THR A 89 2.74 -4.82 0.96
N PHE A 90 2.19 -4.37 2.09
CA PHE A 90 2.74 -4.65 3.41
C PHE A 90 1.61 -5.18 4.29
N HIS A 91 1.57 -6.51 4.51
CA HIS A 91 0.58 -7.15 5.38
C HIS A 91 -0.89 -6.85 4.98
N SER A 92 -1.18 -6.74 3.68
CA SER A 92 -2.49 -6.34 3.16
C SER A 92 -2.91 -7.05 1.87
N ALA A 93 -2.13 -8.02 1.39
CA ALA A 93 -2.45 -8.73 0.15
C ALA A 93 -3.72 -9.61 0.23
N TYR A 94 -4.18 -9.89 1.45
CA TYR A 94 -5.41 -10.65 1.74
C TYR A 94 -6.64 -10.10 1.02
N ASP A 95 -6.73 -8.78 0.88
CA ASP A 95 -7.90 -8.10 0.31
C ASP A 95 -7.87 -8.06 -1.23
N PHE A 96 -6.73 -8.41 -1.85
CA PHE A 96 -6.51 -8.24 -3.30
C PHE A 96 -5.93 -9.47 -4.03
N GLY A 97 -5.52 -10.52 -3.31
CA GLY A 97 -4.77 -11.65 -3.88
C GLY A 97 -5.48 -12.39 -5.03
N TYR A 98 -6.82 -12.37 -5.08
CA TYR A 98 -7.57 -13.00 -6.18
C TYR A 98 -7.62 -12.16 -7.46
N LEU A 99 -7.32 -10.87 -7.38
CA LEU A 99 -7.47 -9.92 -8.48
C LEU A 99 -6.14 -9.56 -9.15
N VAL A 100 -5.02 -9.98 -8.54
CA VAL A 100 -3.68 -9.62 -8.96
C VAL A 100 -2.90 -10.86 -9.35
N LYS A 101 -2.17 -10.80 -10.47
CA LYS A 101 -1.40 -11.92 -11.02
C LYS A 101 0.05 -12.01 -10.53
N ARG A 102 0.56 -10.93 -9.93
CA ARG A 102 1.88 -10.91 -9.28
C ARG A 102 1.88 -9.97 -8.08
N VAL A 103 2.01 -10.52 -6.88
CA VAL A 103 2.05 -9.76 -5.63
C VAL A 103 3.33 -10.05 -4.86
N PHE A 104 3.96 -9.00 -4.33
CA PHE A 104 5.04 -9.10 -3.35
C PHE A 104 4.57 -8.50 -2.03
N ASP A 105 4.53 -9.32 -0.97
CA ASP A 105 4.26 -8.84 0.38
C ASP A 105 5.59 -8.56 1.10
N VAL A 106 5.87 -7.29 1.36
CA VAL A 106 7.07 -6.84 2.08
C VAL A 106 7.17 -7.51 3.44
N LYS A 107 6.04 -7.73 4.13
CA LYS A 107 6.03 -8.40 5.43
C LYS A 107 6.45 -9.86 5.33
N HIS A 108 6.10 -10.53 4.24
CA HIS A 108 6.55 -11.90 3.96
C HIS A 108 8.05 -11.92 3.62
N LEU A 109 8.52 -11.03 2.74
CA LEU A 109 9.93 -10.93 2.35
C LEU A 109 10.87 -10.71 3.54
N MET A 110 10.43 -9.92 4.54
CA MET A 110 11.17 -9.70 5.78
C MET A 110 11.56 -10.98 6.51
N ARG A 111 10.82 -12.09 6.36
CA ARG A 111 11.14 -13.37 7.01
C ARG A 111 12.46 -13.97 6.54
N PHE A 112 12.90 -13.60 5.34
CA PHE A 112 14.15 -14.05 4.73
C PHE A 112 15.26 -12.99 4.85
N CYS A 113 14.96 -11.86 5.48
CA CYS A 113 15.89 -10.76 5.68
C CYS A 113 16.32 -10.72 7.15
N SER A 114 17.62 -10.90 7.42
CA SER A 114 18.14 -10.78 8.78
C SER A 114 17.90 -9.38 9.34
N ASN A 115 17.40 -9.31 10.58
CA ASN A 115 17.14 -8.09 11.36
C ASN A 115 15.95 -7.20 10.93
N LEU A 116 15.02 -7.70 10.10
CA LEU A 116 13.78 -6.97 9.78
C LEU A 116 12.57 -7.55 10.54
N HIS A 117 11.96 -6.73 11.40
CA HIS A 117 10.76 -7.10 12.17
C HIS A 117 9.94 -5.88 12.61
N GLY A 118 8.67 -6.11 12.94
CA GLY A 118 7.72 -5.07 13.37
C GLY A 118 6.92 -4.45 12.22
N GLY A 119 6.27 -3.30 12.46
CA GLY A 119 5.47 -2.58 11.48
C GLY A 119 6.31 -1.79 10.48
N LEU A 120 5.66 -1.25 9.43
CA LEU A 120 6.30 -0.59 8.30
C LEU A 120 7.31 0.49 8.72
N ASP A 121 6.94 1.40 9.62
CA ASP A 121 7.85 2.48 10.09
C ASP A 121 9.11 1.93 10.78
N ARG A 122 9.02 0.80 11.49
CA ARG A 122 10.18 0.17 12.14
C ARG A 122 11.10 -0.48 11.10
N VAL A 123 10.51 -1.12 10.11
CA VAL A 123 11.24 -1.77 9.02
C VAL A 123 11.99 -0.74 8.19
N CYS A 124 11.34 0.38 7.84
CA CYS A 124 11.97 1.46 7.11
C CYS A 124 13.15 2.09 7.89
N LYS A 125 13.01 2.25 9.21
CA LYS A 125 14.13 2.66 10.07
C LYS A 125 15.30 1.70 10.01
N SER A 126 15.07 0.38 10.07
CA SER A 126 16.13 -0.62 9.93
C SER A 126 16.80 -0.61 8.57
N LEU A 127 16.06 -0.26 7.51
CA LEU A 127 16.55 -0.17 6.13
C LEU A 127 17.18 1.20 5.79
N ASN A 128 17.21 2.14 6.74
CA ASN A 128 17.58 3.53 6.50
C ASN A 128 16.77 4.19 5.37
N VAL A 129 15.48 3.88 5.33
CA VAL A 129 14.49 4.48 4.42
C VAL A 129 13.67 5.50 5.19
N GLU A 130 13.64 6.73 4.70
CA GLU A 130 12.90 7.83 5.31
C GLU A 130 11.54 8.05 4.62
N ARG A 131 10.56 8.52 5.39
CA ARG A 131 9.28 8.97 4.86
C ARG A 131 9.45 10.38 4.30
N ILE A 132 9.35 10.50 2.98
CA ILE A 132 9.65 11.77 2.29
C ILE A 132 8.45 12.70 2.10
N THR A 133 7.22 12.20 2.26
CA THR A 133 5.99 13.01 2.15
C THR A 133 4.85 12.37 2.94
N GLY A 134 3.89 13.19 3.39
CA GLY A 134 2.72 12.76 4.17
C GLY A 134 3.05 12.29 5.61
N LYS A 135 2.05 11.70 6.28
CA LYS A 135 2.15 11.21 7.66
C LYS A 135 2.00 9.69 7.74
N SER A 136 2.51 9.09 8.82
CA SER A 136 2.22 7.69 9.13
C SER A 136 0.71 7.49 9.33
N HIS A 137 0.18 6.36 8.84
CA HIS A 137 -1.24 6.03 8.80
C HIS A 137 -2.08 6.90 7.84
N GLN A 138 -1.46 7.61 6.90
CA GLN A 138 -2.12 8.10 5.69
C GLN A 138 -1.80 7.15 4.54
N ALA A 139 -2.84 6.67 3.85
CA ALA A 139 -2.69 5.56 2.93
C ALA A 139 -1.71 5.85 1.78
N GLY A 140 -1.72 7.06 1.19
CA GLY A 140 -0.79 7.42 0.11
C GLY A 140 0.65 7.54 0.59
N SER A 141 0.87 8.10 1.78
CA SER A 141 2.20 8.18 2.37
C SER A 141 2.77 6.79 2.69
N ASP A 142 1.93 5.91 3.24
CA ASP A 142 2.29 4.53 3.58
C ASP A 142 2.50 3.66 2.32
N SER A 143 1.77 3.90 1.22
CA SER A 143 1.98 3.18 -0.04
C SER A 143 3.34 3.52 -0.66
N LEU A 144 3.75 4.79 -0.63
CA LEU A 144 5.08 5.18 -1.10
C LEU A 144 6.19 4.61 -0.22
N LEU A 145 6.01 4.66 1.11
CA LEU A 145 6.98 4.11 2.04
C LEU A 145 7.12 2.58 1.87
N THR A 146 6.01 1.89 1.58
CA THR A 146 5.99 0.47 1.25
C THR A 146 6.81 0.17 -0.02
N LEU A 147 6.64 0.97 -1.08
CA LEU A 147 7.43 0.84 -2.31
C LEU A 147 8.93 1.02 -2.05
N HIS A 148 9.33 2.07 -1.34
CA HIS A 148 10.74 2.31 -1.01
C HIS A 148 11.33 1.19 -0.15
N ALA A 149 10.57 0.67 0.82
CA ALA A 149 11.00 -0.48 1.61
C ALA A 149 11.23 -1.71 0.74
N PHE A 150 10.32 -2.00 -0.19
CA PHE A 150 10.46 -3.09 -1.14
C PHE A 150 11.71 -2.94 -2.03
N GLN A 151 11.92 -1.76 -2.62
CA GLN A 151 13.09 -1.49 -3.44
C GLN A 151 14.39 -1.69 -2.65
N LYS A 152 14.42 -1.22 -1.40
CA LYS A 152 15.60 -1.37 -0.56
C LYS A 152 15.85 -2.82 -0.15
N ILE A 153 14.79 -3.58 0.13
CA ILE A 153 14.89 -5.01 0.39
C ILE A 153 15.41 -5.76 -0.84
N ARG A 154 14.86 -5.45 -2.02
CA ARG A 154 15.32 -6.01 -3.30
C ARG A 154 16.82 -5.75 -3.51
N GLU A 155 17.25 -4.51 -3.36
CA GLU A 155 18.65 -4.09 -3.54
C GLU A 155 19.59 -4.82 -2.56
N VAL A 156 19.24 -4.87 -1.28
CA VAL A 156 20.15 -5.32 -0.21
C VAL A 156 20.16 -6.85 -0.04
N TYR A 157 19.02 -7.52 -0.21
CA TYR A 157 18.87 -8.94 0.17
C TYR A 157 18.71 -9.89 -1.00
N PHE A 158 18.19 -9.43 -2.16
CA PHE A 158 17.82 -10.32 -3.25
C PHE A 158 18.56 -10.04 -4.57
N GLY A 159 19.20 -8.87 -4.71
CA GLY A 159 20.02 -8.55 -5.88
C GLY A 159 19.24 -8.58 -7.20
N LYS A 160 19.27 -9.72 -7.91
CA LYS A 160 18.65 -9.90 -9.23
C LYS A 160 17.18 -10.30 -9.13
N GLU A 161 16.39 -9.89 -10.12
CA GLU A 161 14.94 -10.11 -10.17
C GLU A 161 14.51 -11.58 -10.15
N ASP A 162 15.32 -12.47 -10.75
CA ASP A 162 15.05 -13.93 -10.80
C ASP A 162 15.00 -14.59 -9.41
N GLU A 163 15.64 -14.01 -8.40
CA GLU A 163 15.59 -14.54 -7.04
C GLU A 163 14.30 -14.14 -6.30
N LEU A 164 13.76 -12.97 -6.63
CA LEU A 164 12.56 -12.40 -6.01
C LEU A 164 11.28 -13.11 -6.46
N ILE A 165 11.22 -13.57 -7.70
CA ILE A 165 10.07 -14.30 -8.28
C ILE A 165 9.68 -15.52 -7.44
N LYS A 166 10.62 -16.15 -6.70
CA LYS A 166 10.36 -17.30 -5.83
C LYS A 166 9.44 -16.96 -4.64
N TYR A 167 9.31 -15.68 -4.33
CA TYR A 167 8.50 -15.16 -3.23
C TYR A 167 7.22 -14.45 -3.72
N ALA A 168 7.01 -14.40 -5.04
CA ALA A 168 5.80 -13.86 -5.61
C ALA A 168 4.58 -14.68 -5.16
N ASP A 169 3.47 -13.99 -4.95
CA ASP A 169 2.15 -14.55 -4.63
C ASP A 169 2.06 -15.30 -3.29
N VAL A 170 3.09 -15.19 -2.44
CA VAL A 170 3.07 -15.70 -1.07
C VAL A 170 2.76 -14.57 -0.09
N LEU A 171 1.62 -14.69 0.58
CA LEU A 171 1.09 -13.65 1.47
C LEU A 171 1.38 -13.99 2.92
N TYR A 172 1.85 -12.99 3.70
CA TYR A 172 2.24 -13.23 5.09
C TYR A 172 1.05 -13.72 5.91
N GLY A 173 1.09 -14.97 6.39
CA GLY A 173 0.04 -15.59 7.23
C GLY A 173 -0.96 -16.49 6.50
N LEU A 174 -0.83 -16.67 5.18
CA LEU A 174 -1.53 -17.72 4.38
C LEU A 174 -0.56 -18.71 3.75
N GLU A 175 0.64 -18.80 4.31
CA GLU A 175 1.65 -19.76 3.87
C GLU A 175 1.11 -21.18 4.13
N VAL A 176 0.77 -21.92 3.07
CA VAL A 176 0.41 -23.34 3.17
C VAL A 176 1.73 -24.12 3.19
N PHE A 177 2.03 -24.74 4.33
CA PHE A 177 3.22 -25.59 4.51
C PHE A 177 3.08 -26.96 3.83
#